data_AF-A0A935FD58-F1
#
_entry.id   AF-A0A935FD58-F1
#
_cell.length_a   1.000
_cell.length_b   1.000
_cell.length_c   1.000
_cell.angle_alpha   90.00
_cell.angle_beta   90.00
_cell.angle_gamma   90.00
#
_symmetry.space_group_name_H-M   'P 1'
#
loop_
_entity.id
_entity.type
_entity.pdbx_description
1 polymer ?
#
loop_
_entity_poly.entity_id
_entity_poly.type
_entity_poly.pdbx_seq_one_letter_code
_entity_poly.pdbx_strand_id
1 'polypeptide(L)'
;MNLSTHLKMLADPLIKYICLQLEEGYKVLDIVKDIPMSIRPVQKQFKKITGLTMAGYRNINRLRNTVSQVYYKNGNITNAAFENGYTDHSHFMNEFKKYMAGTPLKAFLNQTETIRHQFSK
;
A
#
# COMPACT_ATOMS: atom_id res chain seq x y z
N MET A 1 3.54 11.48 -1.83
CA MET A 1 3.55 11.57 -3.32
C MET A 1 3.18 12.99 -3.67
N ASN A 2 3.87 13.64 -4.61
CA ASN A 2 3.58 15.04 -4.96
C ASN A 2 2.60 15.14 -6.15
N LEU A 3 2.00 16.32 -6.33
CA LEU A 3 0.99 16.58 -7.37
C LEU A 3 1.52 16.28 -8.79
N SER A 4 2.79 16.64 -9.08
CA SER A 4 3.42 16.37 -10.37
C SER A 4 3.49 14.87 -10.69
N THR A 5 3.80 14.04 -9.69
CA THR A 5 3.83 12.57 -9.83
C THR A 5 2.45 12.03 -10.14
N HIS A 6 1.44 12.48 -9.40
CA HIS A 6 0.06 12.04 -9.58
C HIS A 6 -0.48 12.40 -10.98
N LEU A 7 -0.23 13.63 -11.46
CA LEU A 7 -0.62 14.03 -12.81
C LEU A 7 0.05 13.18 -13.90
N LYS A 8 1.34 12.85 -13.74
CA LYS A 8 2.05 11.96 -14.68
C LYS A 8 1.50 10.53 -14.68
N MET A 9 1.08 10.02 -13.52
CA MET A 9 0.43 8.71 -13.43
C MET A 9 -0.91 8.71 -14.16
N LEU A 10 -1.72 9.75 -13.99
CA LEU A 10 -3.03 9.85 -14.64
C LEU A 10 -2.93 10.06 -16.16
N ALA A 11 -1.84 10.66 -16.63
CA ALA A 11 -1.61 10.95 -18.05
C ALA A 11 -1.13 9.74 -18.87
N ASP A 12 -0.54 8.72 -18.24
CA ASP A 12 -0.08 7.49 -18.91
C ASP A 12 -1.11 6.36 -18.66
N PRO A 13 -1.91 5.95 -19.66
CA PRO A 13 -3.01 5.01 -19.47
C PRO A 13 -2.57 3.64 -18.93
N LEU A 14 -1.39 3.16 -19.34
CA LEU A 14 -0.86 1.88 -18.88
C LEU A 14 -0.43 1.98 -17.42
N ILE A 15 0.27 3.05 -17.05
CA ILE A 15 0.66 3.27 -15.65
C ILE A 15 -0.57 3.47 -14.76
N LYS A 16 -1.56 4.24 -15.23
CA LYS A 16 -2.84 4.40 -14.55
C LYS A 16 -3.53 3.05 -14.32
N TYR A 17 -3.64 2.23 -15.36
CA TYR A 17 -4.20 0.87 -15.25
C TYR A 17 -3.47 0.04 -14.20
N ILE A 18 -2.14 -0.01 -14.26
CA ILE A 18 -1.32 -0.74 -13.29
C ILE A 18 -1.58 -0.25 -11.87
N CYS A 19 -1.60 1.07 -11.65
CA CYS A 19 -1.84 1.64 -10.34
C CYS A 19 -3.20 1.23 -9.77
N LEU A 20 -4.27 1.30 -10.58
CA LEU A 20 -5.61 0.88 -10.18
C LEU A 20 -5.64 -0.61 -9.80
N GLN A 21 -5.02 -1.48 -10.60
CA GLN A 21 -4.96 -2.92 -10.28
C GLN A 21 -4.16 -3.20 -9.00
N LEU A 22 -3.04 -2.50 -8.78
CA LEU A 22 -2.27 -2.64 -7.54
C LEU A 22 -3.06 -2.11 -6.33
N GLU A 23 -3.91 -1.11 -6.53
CA GLU A 23 -4.77 -0.54 -5.49
C GLU A 23 -5.89 -1.50 -5.05
N GLU A 24 -6.46 -2.24 -6.01
CA GLU A 24 -7.40 -3.34 -5.78
C GLU A 24 -6.73 -4.62 -5.21
N GLY A 25 -5.40 -4.61 -5.05
CA GLY A 25 -4.66 -5.67 -4.35
C GLY A 25 -4.11 -6.79 -5.23
N TYR A 26 -4.32 -6.73 -6.56
CA TYR A 26 -3.79 -7.71 -7.51
C TYR A 26 -2.26 -7.85 -7.38
N LYS A 27 -1.75 -9.06 -7.60
CA LYS A 27 -0.29 -9.30 -7.58
C LYS A 27 0.32 -8.76 -8.87
N VAL A 28 1.56 -8.27 -8.76
CA VAL A 28 2.32 -7.78 -9.93
C VAL A 28 2.36 -8.81 -11.05
N LEU A 29 2.55 -10.08 -10.72
CA LEU A 29 2.61 -11.17 -11.69
C LEU A 29 1.29 -11.38 -12.45
N ASP A 30 0.15 -11.09 -11.83
CA ASP A 30 -1.14 -11.27 -12.48
C ASP A 30 -1.40 -10.10 -13.42
N ILE A 31 -1.09 -8.87 -13.00
CA ILE A 31 -1.22 -7.66 -13.82
C ILE A 31 -0.36 -7.75 -15.08
N VAL A 32 0.90 -8.20 -14.96
CA VAL A 32 1.84 -8.18 -16.09
C VAL A 32 1.58 -9.29 -17.13
N LYS A 33 0.87 -10.36 -16.77
CA LYS A 33 0.49 -11.43 -17.72
C LYS A 33 -0.46 -10.92 -18.79
N ASP A 34 -1.31 -9.96 -18.43
CA ASP A 34 -2.34 -9.41 -19.31
C ASP A 34 -1.81 -8.28 -20.20
N ILE A 35 -0.54 -7.89 -20.05
CA ILE A 35 0.08 -6.82 -20.84
C ILE A 35 0.81 -7.46 -22.04
N PRO A 36 0.44 -7.13 -23.30
CA PRO A 36 1.00 -7.75 -24.50
C PRO A 36 2.40 -7.18 -24.87
N MET A 37 3.26 -6.93 -23.88
CA MET A 37 4.58 -6.35 -24.09
C MET A 37 5.62 -6.90 -23.11
N SER A 38 6.88 -6.68 -23.44
CA SER A 38 7.97 -7.02 -22.52
C SER A 38 7.82 -6.27 -21.20
N ILE A 39 7.90 -7.02 -20.09
CA ILE A 39 7.67 -6.50 -18.73
C ILE A 39 8.76 -5.50 -18.30
N ARG A 40 10.01 -5.68 -18.75
CA ARG A 40 11.14 -4.81 -18.36
C ARG A 40 10.91 -3.33 -18.69
N PRO A 41 10.55 -2.95 -19.94
CA PRO A 41 10.14 -1.59 -20.27
C PRO A 41 9.02 -1.04 -19.37
N VAL A 42 7.99 -1.84 -19.11
CA VAL A 42 6.85 -1.45 -18.26
C VAL A 42 7.32 -1.11 -16.85
N GLN A 43 8.11 -1.99 -16.22
CA GLN A 43 8.63 -1.78 -14.87
C GLN A 43 9.55 -0.55 -14.80
N LYS A 44 10.38 -0.33 -15.83
CA LYS A 44 11.26 0.85 -15.91
C LYS A 44 10.45 2.14 -16.00
N GLN A 45 9.43 2.17 -16.87
CA GLN A 45 8.54 3.32 -17.05
C GLN A 45 7.71 3.58 -15.79
N PHE A 46 7.15 2.53 -15.19
CA PHE A 46 6.42 2.61 -13.92
C PHE A 46 7.27 3.21 -12.82
N LYS A 47 8.51 2.73 -12.64
CA LYS A 47 9.43 3.27 -11.63
C LYS A 47 9.84 4.70 -11.94
N LYS A 48 10.03 5.05 -13.21
CA LYS A 48 10.35 6.41 -13.64
C LYS A 48 9.22 7.40 -13.30
N ILE A 49 7.97 7.00 -13.50
CA ILE A 49 6.80 7.85 -13.24
C ILE A 49 6.47 7.90 -11.75
N THR A 50 6.35 6.74 -11.09
CA THR A 50 5.85 6.65 -9.70
C THR A 50 6.94 6.85 -8.64
N GLY A 51 8.22 6.71 -9.02
CA GLY A 51 9.35 6.64 -8.10
C GLY A 51 9.48 5.30 -7.37
N LEU A 52 8.58 4.34 -7.61
CA LEU A 52 8.49 3.07 -6.87
C LEU A 52 8.53 1.88 -7.82
N THR A 53 9.00 0.74 -7.34
CA THR A 53 8.73 -0.52 -8.05
C THR A 53 7.24 -0.87 -7.92
N MET A 54 6.67 -1.63 -8.86
CA MET A 54 5.27 -2.09 -8.76
C MET A 54 5.01 -2.84 -7.45
N ALA A 55 5.97 -3.68 -7.02
CA ALA A 55 5.90 -4.38 -5.73
C ALA A 55 5.95 -3.39 -4.55
N GLY A 56 6.84 -2.40 -4.60
CA GLY A 56 6.93 -1.37 -3.55
C GLY A 56 5.66 -0.53 -3.46
N TYR A 57 5.06 -0.18 -4.59
CA TYR A 57 3.78 0.54 -4.67
C TYR A 57 2.67 -0.27 -4.01
N ARG A 58 2.51 -1.55 -4.40
CA ARG A 58 1.54 -2.47 -3.81
C ARG A 58 1.69 -2.60 -2.31
N ASN A 59 2.92 -2.76 -1.85
CA ASN A 59 3.22 -2.95 -0.43
C ASN A 59 2.89 -1.71 0.40
N ILE A 60 3.21 -0.52 -0.12
CA ILE A 60 2.82 0.76 0.51
C ILE A 60 1.30 0.88 0.56
N ASN A 61 0.60 0.55 -0.53
CA ASN A 61 -0.85 0.62 -0.57
C ASN A 61 -1.50 -0.35 0.43
N ARG A 62 -1.04 -1.59 0.44
CA ARG A 62 -1.49 -2.62 1.40
C ARG A 62 -1.31 -2.19 2.86
N LEU A 63 -0.14 -1.63 3.19
CA LEU A 63 0.12 -1.14 4.54
C LEU A 63 -0.78 0.05 4.91
N ARG A 64 -0.99 0.99 3.97
CA ARG A 64 -1.90 2.13 4.17
C ARG A 64 -3.33 1.65 4.43
N ASN A 65 -3.82 0.69 3.67
CA ASN A 65 -5.17 0.13 3.85
C ASN A 65 -5.30 -0.55 5.21
N THR A 66 -4.29 -1.35 5.61
CA THR A 66 -4.25 -2.00 6.92
C THR A 66 -4.31 -1.00 8.07
N VAL A 67 -3.48 0.05 8.00
CA VAL A 67 -3.42 1.12 9.00
C VAL A 67 -4.72 1.92 9.05
N SER A 68 -5.28 2.26 7.88
CA SER A 68 -6.55 2.96 7.75
C SER A 68 -7.69 2.15 8.37
N GLN A 69 -7.74 0.85 8.10
CA GLN A 69 -8.73 -0.04 8.67
C GLN A 69 -8.66 -0.08 10.20
N VAL A 70 -7.46 -0.18 10.78
CA VAL A 70 -7.31 -0.11 12.24
C VAL A 70 -7.78 1.23 12.75
N TYR A 71 -7.37 2.32 12.12
CA TYR A 71 -7.70 3.66 12.58
C TYR A 71 -9.22 3.93 12.57
N TYR A 72 -9.91 3.62 11.47
CA TYR A 72 -11.32 4.00 11.26
C TYR A 72 -12.34 2.91 11.61
N LYS A 73 -12.02 1.62 11.45
CA LYS A 73 -13.00 0.54 11.61
C LYS A 73 -12.91 -0.16 12.97
N ASN A 74 -12.14 0.39 13.92
CA ASN A 74 -11.89 -0.20 15.24
C ASN A 74 -11.40 -1.67 15.15
N GLY A 75 -10.64 -1.99 14.09
CA GLY A 75 -10.21 -3.35 13.79
C GLY A 75 -9.00 -3.78 14.61
N ASN A 76 -8.96 -5.05 15.01
CA ASN A 76 -7.73 -5.68 15.50
C ASN A 76 -6.68 -5.64 14.37
N ILE A 77 -5.46 -5.15 14.67
CA ILE A 77 -4.37 -5.03 13.68
C ILE A 77 -4.02 -6.34 13.00
N THR A 78 -4.13 -7.45 13.70
CA THR A 78 -3.86 -8.79 13.17
C THR A 78 -4.91 -9.16 12.14
N ASN A 79 -6.19 -8.97 12.45
CA ASN A 79 -7.28 -9.22 11.51
C ASN A 79 -7.18 -8.29 10.29
N ALA A 80 -6.94 -7.00 10.52
CA ALA A 80 -6.72 -6.04 9.44
C ALA A 80 -5.55 -6.45 8.54
N ALA A 81 -4.44 -6.95 9.11
CA ALA A 81 -3.32 -7.44 8.31
C ALA A 81 -3.72 -8.65 7.46
N PHE A 82 -4.40 -9.65 8.03
CA PHE A 82 -4.85 -10.81 7.29
C PHE A 82 -5.82 -10.45 6.15
N GLU A 83 -6.80 -9.59 6.43
CA GLU A 83 -7.77 -9.10 5.44
C GLU A 83 -7.09 -8.34 4.28
N ASN A 84 -5.97 -7.68 4.55
CA ASN A 84 -5.17 -6.99 3.53
C ASN A 84 -4.11 -7.89 2.86
N GLY A 85 -4.13 -9.20 3.11
CA GLY A 85 -3.28 -10.17 2.40
C GLY A 85 -1.86 -10.29 2.95
N TYR A 86 -1.67 -10.05 4.24
CA TYR A 86 -0.50 -10.55 4.98
C TYR A 86 -0.71 -12.01 5.34
N THR A 87 0.33 -12.83 5.13
CA THR A 87 0.29 -14.29 5.36
C THR A 87 0.40 -14.65 6.83
N ASP A 88 1.08 -13.81 7.60
CA ASP A 88 1.39 -14.01 8.99
C ASP A 88 1.85 -12.68 9.61
N HIS A 89 1.96 -12.68 10.95
CA HIS A 89 2.37 -11.51 11.69
C HIS A 89 3.81 -11.05 11.36
N SER A 90 4.73 -11.96 11.06
CA SER A 90 6.13 -11.61 10.74
C SER A 90 6.21 -10.86 9.41
N HIS A 91 5.47 -11.31 8.40
CA HIS A 91 5.34 -10.63 7.10
C HIS A 91 4.78 -9.21 7.30
N PHE A 92 3.70 -9.06 8.07
CA PHE A 92 3.16 -7.75 8.40
C PHE A 92 4.19 -6.86 9.11
N MET A 93 4.81 -7.36 10.19
CA MET A 93 5.73 -6.57 11.00
C MET A 93 6.98 -6.15 10.24
N ASN A 94 7.49 -6.98 9.34
CA ASN A 94 8.63 -6.62 8.50
C ASN A 94 8.30 -5.44 7.58
N GLU A 95 7.11 -5.43 6.98
CA GLU A 95 6.66 -4.30 6.16
C GLU A 95 6.35 -3.06 6.99
N PHE A 96 5.63 -3.23 8.09
CA PHE A 96 5.28 -2.14 9.00
C PHE A 96 6.55 -1.39 9.44
N LYS A 97 7.57 -2.12 9.94
CA LYS A 97 8.85 -1.54 10.37
C LYS A 97 9.57 -0.83 9.22
N LYS A 98 9.57 -1.44 8.02
CA LYS A 98 10.22 -0.88 6.83
C LYS A 98 9.65 0.47 6.43
N TYR A 99 8.33 0.64 6.52
CA TYR A 99 7.65 1.84 6.00
C TYR A 99 7.26 2.86 7.08
N MET A 100 7.15 2.47 8.35
CA MET A 100 6.79 3.36 9.46
C MET A 100 8.00 4.00 10.16
N ALA A 101 9.17 4.00 9.50
CA ALA A 101 10.40 4.65 9.95
C ALA A 101 10.77 4.36 11.43
N GLY A 102 10.59 3.12 11.87
CA GLY A 102 10.91 2.71 13.25
C GLY A 102 9.85 3.07 14.31
N THR A 103 8.72 3.64 13.93
CA THR A 103 7.57 3.82 14.85
C THR A 103 7.18 2.46 15.44
N PRO A 104 7.19 2.27 16.76
CA PRO A 104 6.75 1.02 17.36
C PRO A 104 5.26 0.80 17.10
N LEU A 105 4.86 -0.44 16.78
CA LEU A 105 3.44 -0.75 16.55
C LEU A 105 2.56 -0.35 17.74
N LYS A 106 3.03 -0.57 18.97
CA LYS A 106 2.33 -0.16 20.20
C LYS A 106 2.10 1.36 20.26
N ALA A 107 3.09 2.16 19.88
CA ALA A 107 2.95 3.62 19.86
C ALA A 107 1.88 4.05 18.84
N PHE A 108 1.88 3.42 17.65
CA PHE A 108 0.84 3.63 16.64
C PHE A 108 -0.56 3.27 17.17
N LEU A 109 -0.73 2.10 17.79
CA LEU A 109 -2.04 1.66 18.31
C LEU A 109 -2.55 2.58 19.42
N ASN A 110 -1.69 2.97 20.36
CA ASN A 110 -2.07 3.89 21.44
C ASN A 110 -2.55 5.25 20.90
N GLN A 111 -1.92 5.77 19.84
CA GLN A 111 -2.37 7.00 19.18
C GLN A 111 -3.77 6.82 18.59
N THR A 112 -4.03 5.67 17.95
CA THR A 112 -5.37 5.39 17.39
C THR A 112 -6.44 5.32 18.49
N GLU A 113 -6.14 4.71 19.64
CA GLU A 113 -7.07 4.63 20.78
C GLU A 113 -7.32 5.99 21.43
N THR A 114 -6.27 6.80 21.61
CA THR A 114 -6.38 8.14 22.20
C THR A 114 -7.29 9.05 21.38
N ILE A 115 -7.10 9.04 20.06
CA ILE A 115 -7.92 9.79 19.11
C ILE A 115 -9.37 9.32 19.20
N ARG A 116 -9.63 8.01 19.22
CA ARG A 116 -11.01 7.47 19.38
C ARG A 116 -11.71 8.00 20.64
N HIS A 117 -11.01 8.07 21.78
CA HIS A 117 -11.60 8.62 23.00
C HIS A 117 -11.94 10.11 22.92
N GLN A 118 -11.24 10.88 22.08
CA GLN A 118 -11.54 12.30 21.86
C GLN A 118 -12.75 12.53 20.94
N PHE A 119 -13.05 11.60 20.02
CA PHE A 119 -14.17 11.71 19.07
C PHE A 119 -15.44 10.92 19.48
N SER A 120 -15.41 10.26 20.64
CA SER A 120 -16.56 9.53 21.22
C SER A 120 -17.32 10.35 22.29
N LYS A 121 -17.01 11.65 22.43
CA LYS A 121 -17.76 12.63 23.22
C LYS A 121 -18.33 13.69 22.29
#